data_AF-A0A563UAI6-F1
#
_entry.id   AF-A0A563UAI6-F1
#
_cell.length_a   1.000
_cell.length_b   1.000
_cell.length_c   1.000
_cell.angle_alpha   90.00
_cell.angle_beta   90.00
_cell.angle_gamma   90.00
#
_symmetry.space_group_name_H-M   'P 1'
#
loop_
_entity.id
_entity.type
_entity.pdbx_description
1 polymer ?
#
loop_
_entity_poly.entity_id
_entity_poly.type
_entity_poly.pdbx_seq_one_letter_code
_entity_poly.pdbx_strand_id
1 'polypeptide(L)'
;MISFSEFDNLCMKVQSCILCTRMCDSLKVLNRSSGSLNAEIMFIGEAPGRLGADSSGIPFHGDKAGHNFEDLLKIADINRSNIFVTNAVLCNPKDEAGNNSTPTKQEIINCANFLAEQIILINPKIVVTLGRVALESLNYISEHKLSLKDSVRSSNSWFNRILIPFYHPGQRAMLHRSMANQRSDYQFLSEELKRLNKNHFKKNLPASKLEVAAIINYLFQRKNTYTYFALHKLFYLIEYNSILIFGRRLTNSYIIRQKDGPYCTDLHLTKIKKALPFIGSKILSNTNILLFKTSVELFDTYEHLELEDGVKRFIDQVLEKHGDKSNIALKKTVYFSRPMRDILMAERDNKINLYNTPIL
;
A
#
# COMPACT_ATOMS: atom_id res chain seq x y z
N MET A 1 -9.19 4.89 12.77
CA MET A 1 -9.05 6.34 12.57
C MET A 1 -8.43 6.88 13.84
N ILE A 2 -7.13 7.20 13.83
CA ILE A 2 -6.49 7.92 14.94
C ILE A 2 -7.18 9.27 15.03
N SER A 3 -7.64 9.66 16.22
CA SER A 3 -8.31 10.95 16.38
C SER A 3 -7.29 12.05 16.12
N PHE A 4 -7.65 13.04 15.30
CA PHE A 4 -6.76 14.15 14.93
C PHE A 4 -6.11 14.83 16.16
N SER A 5 -6.72 14.74 17.35
CA SER A 5 -6.21 15.30 18.60
C SER A 5 -4.97 14.61 19.17
N GLU A 6 -4.78 13.30 19.01
CA GLU A 6 -3.68 12.58 19.70
C GLU A 6 -2.29 12.95 19.14
N PHE A 7 -2.17 12.99 17.82
CA PHE A 7 -0.92 13.39 17.17
C PHE A 7 -0.61 14.87 17.39
N ASP A 8 -1.62 15.73 17.38
CA ASP A 8 -1.43 17.17 17.62
C ASP A 8 -1.02 17.42 19.09
N ASN A 9 -1.58 16.68 20.05
CA ASN A 9 -1.13 16.70 21.44
C ASN A 9 0.33 16.28 21.57
N LEU A 10 0.76 15.22 20.87
CA LEU A 10 2.16 14.81 20.85
C LEU A 10 3.06 15.90 20.27
N CYS A 11 2.64 16.56 19.19
CA CYS A 11 3.38 17.69 18.63
C CYS A 11 3.53 18.81 19.65
N MET A 12 2.45 19.18 20.38
CA MET A 12 2.50 20.21 21.43
C MET A 12 3.48 19.85 22.55
N LYS A 13 3.46 18.60 23.04
CA LYS A 13 4.43 18.12 24.05
C LYS A 13 5.86 18.29 23.55
N VAL A 14 6.13 17.88 22.31
CA VAL A 14 7.45 18.00 21.68
C VAL A 14 7.89 19.45 21.56
N GLN A 15 7.02 20.36 21.12
CA GLN A 15 7.36 21.79 21.01
C GLN A 15 7.72 22.43 22.35
N SER A 16 7.13 21.96 23.45
CA SER A 16 7.40 22.44 24.81
C SER A 16 8.66 21.82 25.48
N CYS A 17 9.32 20.86 24.82
CA CYS A 17 10.44 20.14 25.41
C CYS A 17 11.70 21.00 25.54
N ILE A 18 12.31 20.99 26.73
CA ILE A 18 13.54 21.72 27.08
C ILE A 18 14.63 20.83 27.70
N LEU A 19 14.49 19.50 27.63
CA LEU A 19 15.36 18.55 28.35
C LEU A 19 16.83 18.57 27.91
N CYS A 20 17.15 19.14 26.75
CA CYS A 20 18.50 19.13 26.18
C CYS A 20 18.99 20.57 25.93
N THR A 21 19.72 21.14 26.88
CA THR A 21 20.11 22.57 26.88
C THR A 21 20.84 23.01 25.62
N ARG A 22 21.78 22.22 25.09
CA ARG A 22 22.56 22.60 23.88
C ARG A 22 21.73 22.65 22.58
N MET A 23 20.47 22.24 22.63
CA MET A 23 19.55 22.22 21.49
C MET A 23 18.29 23.05 21.73
N CYS A 24 18.28 23.89 22.79
CA CYS A 24 17.11 24.70 23.13
C CYS A 24 16.67 25.62 21.99
N ASP A 25 17.62 26.13 21.22
CA ASP A 25 17.38 27.08 20.12
C ASP A 25 17.12 26.38 18.77
N SER A 26 17.24 25.06 18.72
CA SER A 26 16.94 24.27 17.52
C SER A 26 15.43 24.09 17.37
N LEU A 27 14.95 23.98 16.11
CA LEU A 27 13.56 23.62 15.85
C LEU A 27 13.28 22.20 16.35
N LYS A 28 12.07 21.98 16.86
CA LYS A 28 11.58 20.66 17.26
C LYS A 28 10.83 20.08 16.07
N VAL A 29 11.49 19.20 15.33
CA VAL A 29 11.05 18.72 14.02
C VAL A 29 10.10 17.53 14.17
N LEU A 30 8.88 17.81 14.62
CA LEU A 30 7.74 16.90 14.54
C LEU A 30 6.46 17.72 14.30
N ASN A 31 5.86 17.53 13.14
CA ASN A 31 4.61 18.17 12.74
C ASN A 31 3.96 17.38 11.59
N ARG A 32 2.85 17.88 11.03
CA ARG A 32 2.13 17.22 9.93
C ARG A 32 2.95 17.02 8.65
N SER A 33 4.02 17.77 8.46
CA SER A 33 4.96 17.61 7.34
C SER A 33 5.86 16.37 7.49
N SER A 34 5.81 15.68 8.63
CA SER A 34 6.44 14.36 8.83
C SER A 34 5.79 13.28 7.96
N GLY A 35 4.55 13.45 7.51
CA GLY A 35 3.92 12.56 6.53
C GLY A 35 2.58 11.99 6.99
N SER A 36 2.17 10.87 6.38
CA SER A 36 0.85 10.27 6.61
C SER A 36 0.74 9.63 8.00
N LEU A 37 -0.36 9.91 8.71
CA LEU A 37 -0.68 9.27 9.98
C LEU A 37 -1.13 7.81 9.84
N ASN A 38 -1.44 7.37 8.61
CA ASN A 38 -1.77 5.98 8.28
C ASN A 38 -0.65 5.32 7.47
N ALA A 39 0.59 5.79 7.61
CA ALA A 39 1.71 5.30 6.83
C ALA A 39 2.03 3.83 7.14
N GLU A 40 2.16 3.01 6.10
CA GLU A 40 2.60 1.61 6.26
C GLU A 40 4.11 1.51 6.51
N ILE A 41 4.87 2.55 6.13
CA ILE A 41 6.32 2.65 6.28
C ILE A 41 6.67 3.91 7.09
N MET A 42 7.48 3.74 8.13
CA MET A 42 8.10 4.83 8.86
C MET A 42 9.61 4.84 8.66
N PHE A 43 10.17 5.97 8.25
CA PHE A 43 11.61 6.19 8.20
C PHE A 43 12.08 6.96 9.43
N ILE A 44 13.18 6.52 10.04
CA ILE A 44 13.75 7.12 11.25
C ILE A 44 15.22 7.47 10.97
N GLY A 45 15.54 8.75 10.93
CA GLY A 45 16.93 9.26 10.88
C GLY A 45 17.54 9.49 12.26
N GLU A 46 18.75 10.04 12.27
CA GLU A 46 19.50 10.35 13.49
C GLU A 46 18.95 11.60 14.19
N ALA A 47 19.07 12.76 13.53
CA ALA A 47 18.63 14.06 14.03
C ALA A 47 18.44 15.04 12.85
N PRO A 48 17.69 16.14 13.03
CA PRO A 48 17.61 17.24 12.08
C PRO A 48 18.99 17.83 11.74
N GLY A 49 19.26 18.05 10.44
CA GLY A 49 20.44 18.79 10.00
C GLY A 49 20.23 20.31 9.99
N ARG A 50 21.26 21.08 10.34
CA ARG A 50 21.25 22.56 10.42
C ARG A 50 20.67 23.26 9.20
N LEU A 51 21.13 22.86 8.00
CA LEU A 51 20.70 23.47 6.73
C LEU A 51 19.42 22.84 6.16
N GLY A 52 18.89 21.80 6.82
CA GLY A 52 17.75 21.04 6.33
C GLY A 52 16.56 21.17 7.28
N ALA A 53 16.30 20.10 8.02
CA ALA A 53 15.14 20.00 8.89
C ALA A 53 15.15 21.01 10.06
N ASP A 54 16.32 21.41 10.58
CA ASP A 54 16.42 22.42 11.64
C ASP A 54 16.02 23.82 11.15
N SER A 55 16.10 24.09 9.84
CA SER A 55 15.70 25.35 9.24
C SER A 55 14.28 25.31 8.66
N SER A 56 13.83 24.16 8.16
CA SER A 56 12.56 24.02 7.45
C SER A 56 11.43 23.45 8.30
N GLY A 57 11.75 22.76 9.40
CA GLY A 57 10.78 21.96 10.16
C GLY A 57 10.30 20.70 9.43
N ILE A 58 10.86 20.35 8.26
CA ILE A 58 10.47 19.18 7.47
C ILE A 58 11.60 18.13 7.54
N PRO A 59 11.35 16.91 8.05
CA PRO A 59 12.35 15.85 8.12
C PRO A 59 12.93 15.48 6.75
N PHE A 60 14.26 15.29 6.64
CA PHE A 60 14.94 14.95 5.39
C PHE A 60 14.55 15.86 4.21
N HIS A 61 14.60 17.17 4.42
CA HIS A 61 14.29 18.18 3.40
C HIS A 61 15.33 19.30 3.40
N GLY A 62 15.54 19.94 2.24
CA GLY A 62 16.34 21.17 2.09
C GLY A 62 17.86 20.97 2.02
N ASP A 63 18.42 19.96 2.68
CA ASP A 63 19.84 19.66 2.63
C ASP A 63 20.20 18.54 1.64
N LYS A 64 21.50 18.26 1.47
CA LYS A 64 21.97 17.23 0.54
C LYS A 64 21.45 15.83 0.88
N ALA A 65 21.30 15.51 2.17
CA ALA A 65 20.79 14.20 2.58
C ALA A 65 19.29 14.07 2.26
N GLY A 66 18.52 15.15 2.45
CA GLY A 66 17.13 15.24 2.04
C GLY A 66 16.94 15.05 0.54
N HIS A 67 17.73 15.75 -0.29
CA HIS A 67 17.68 15.56 -1.75
C HIS A 67 17.97 14.10 -2.16
N ASN A 68 19.00 13.49 -1.57
CA ASN A 68 19.31 12.08 -1.87
C ASN A 68 18.20 11.13 -1.40
N PHE A 69 17.58 11.42 -0.25
CA PHE A 69 16.43 10.65 0.27
C PHE A 69 15.25 10.70 -0.71
N GLU A 70 14.88 11.88 -1.21
CA GLU A 70 13.82 12.04 -2.22
C GLU A 70 14.14 11.28 -3.51
N ASP A 71 15.37 11.32 -3.98
CA ASP A 71 15.79 10.60 -5.18
C ASP A 71 15.72 9.08 -5.00
N LEU A 72 16.10 8.57 -3.82
CA LEU A 72 16.00 7.15 -3.48
C LEU A 72 14.55 6.67 -3.37
N LEU A 73 13.66 7.48 -2.79
CA LEU A 73 12.23 7.21 -2.75
C LEU A 73 11.62 7.10 -4.15
N LYS A 74 11.93 8.06 -5.04
CA LYS A 74 11.45 8.06 -6.43
C LYS A 74 11.88 6.80 -7.18
N ILE A 75 13.13 6.36 -7.00
CA ILE A 75 13.67 5.15 -7.65
C ILE A 75 12.94 3.88 -7.19
N ALA A 76 12.48 3.85 -5.95
CA ALA A 76 11.73 2.74 -5.39
C ALA A 76 10.21 2.82 -5.60
N ASP A 77 9.74 3.85 -6.31
CA ASP A 77 8.30 4.14 -6.52
C ASP A 77 7.55 4.29 -5.18
N ILE A 78 8.21 4.90 -4.19
CA ILE A 78 7.64 5.19 -2.88
C ILE A 78 7.27 6.67 -2.84
N ASN A 79 5.98 6.97 -2.73
CA ASN A 79 5.52 8.34 -2.61
C ASN A 79 5.70 8.85 -1.17
N ARG A 80 6.35 10.00 -1.01
CA ARG A 80 6.53 10.67 0.29
C ARG A 80 5.20 10.91 1.02
N SER A 81 4.11 11.17 0.30
CA SER A 81 2.79 11.39 0.91
C SER A 81 2.24 10.16 1.63
N ASN A 82 2.78 8.96 1.35
CA ASN A 82 2.26 7.69 1.87
C ASN A 82 3.12 7.12 3.01
N ILE A 83 4.21 7.79 3.35
CA ILE A 83 5.15 7.37 4.40
C ILE A 83 5.13 8.36 5.56
N PHE A 84 5.72 7.97 6.68
CA PHE A 84 6.02 8.86 7.79
C PHE A 84 7.54 8.93 7.96
N VAL A 85 8.08 10.13 8.16
CA VAL A 85 9.52 10.39 8.28
C VAL A 85 9.78 11.16 9.56
N THR A 86 10.70 10.67 10.38
CA THR A 86 11.08 11.29 11.65
C THR A 86 12.55 11.03 11.96
N ASN A 87 13.00 11.43 13.16
CA ASN A 87 14.35 11.20 13.66
C ASN A 87 14.31 10.65 15.09
N ALA A 88 15.40 9.99 15.49
CA ALA A 88 15.59 9.52 16.86
C ALA A 88 15.66 10.67 17.87
N VAL A 89 16.32 11.76 17.50
CA VAL A 89 16.32 13.03 18.24
C VAL A 89 15.61 14.09 17.40
N LEU A 90 14.69 14.85 17.99
CA LEU A 90 13.81 15.79 17.25
C LEU A 90 14.38 17.20 17.14
N CYS A 91 15.52 17.48 17.76
CA CYS A 91 16.23 18.76 17.68
C CYS A 91 17.61 18.55 17.05
N ASN A 92 18.19 19.59 16.44
CA ASN A 92 19.54 19.52 15.88
C ASN A 92 20.63 19.63 16.97
N PRO A 93 21.43 18.58 17.23
CA PRO A 93 22.62 18.65 18.07
C PRO A 93 23.75 19.43 17.39
N LYS A 94 24.20 20.51 18.03
CA LYS A 94 25.31 21.35 17.54
C LYS A 94 26.58 21.16 18.38
N ASP A 95 27.74 21.18 17.74
CA ASP A 95 29.03 21.32 18.43
C ASP A 95 29.28 22.79 18.82
N GLU A 96 30.39 23.07 19.51
CA GLU A 96 30.76 24.43 19.97
C GLU A 96 30.93 25.43 18.80
N ALA A 97 31.22 24.94 17.59
CA ALA A 97 31.33 25.74 16.38
C ALA A 97 30.00 25.86 15.61
N GLY A 98 28.90 25.33 16.14
CA GLY A 98 27.58 25.38 15.53
C GLY A 98 27.37 24.38 14.38
N ASN A 99 28.25 23.39 14.21
CA ASN A 99 28.10 22.35 13.20
C ASN A 99 27.25 21.18 13.72
N ASN A 100 26.65 20.41 12.81
CA ASN A 100 25.93 19.19 13.17
C ASN A 100 26.86 18.21 13.90
N SER A 101 26.44 17.79 15.09
CA SER A 101 27.10 16.82 15.95
C SER A 101 26.27 15.53 16.00
N THR A 102 26.86 14.42 16.44
CA THR A 102 26.07 13.25 16.84
C THR A 102 25.37 13.54 18.17
N PRO A 103 24.12 13.09 18.38
CA PRO A 103 23.46 13.20 19.67
C PRO A 103 24.12 12.27 20.70
N THR A 104 24.19 12.73 21.93
CA THR A 104 24.67 11.95 23.08
C THR A 104 23.65 10.89 23.47
N LYS A 105 24.09 9.90 24.25
CA LYS A 105 23.23 8.86 24.81
C LYS A 105 22.03 9.45 25.57
N GLN A 106 22.28 10.48 26.39
CA GLN A 106 21.25 11.11 27.19
C GLN A 106 20.21 11.83 26.32
N GLU A 107 20.63 12.47 25.23
CA GLU A 107 19.71 13.15 24.31
C GLU A 107 18.81 12.17 23.56
N ILE A 108 19.34 11.00 23.20
CA ILE A 108 18.55 9.90 22.62
C ILE A 108 17.54 9.40 23.65
N ILE A 109 17.95 9.15 24.89
CA ILE A 109 17.06 8.71 25.99
C ILE A 109 15.92 9.72 26.20
N ASN A 110 16.25 11.02 26.24
CA ASN A 110 15.27 12.09 26.42
C ASN A 110 14.21 12.10 25.30
N CYS A 111 14.57 11.74 24.06
CA CYS A 111 13.63 11.69 22.93
C CYS A 111 12.96 10.32 22.72
N ALA A 112 13.44 9.25 23.36
CA ALA A 112 12.98 7.89 23.12
C ALA A 112 11.47 7.72 23.35
N ASN A 113 10.91 8.35 24.38
CA ASN A 113 9.47 8.31 24.66
C ASN A 113 8.64 8.95 23.55
N PHE A 114 9.09 10.09 22.99
CA PHE A 114 8.42 10.71 21.85
C PHE A 114 8.49 9.84 20.60
N LEU A 115 9.60 9.15 20.36
CA LEU A 115 9.72 8.22 19.25
C LEU A 115 8.80 7.00 19.44
N ALA A 116 8.72 6.46 20.66
CA ALA A 116 7.80 5.38 20.98
C ALA A 116 6.33 5.77 20.76
N GLU A 117 5.92 6.96 21.24
CA GLU A 117 4.57 7.50 21.01
C GLU A 117 4.28 7.65 19.50
N GLN A 118 5.22 8.15 18.71
CA GLN A 118 5.08 8.21 17.24
C GLN A 118 4.88 6.82 16.63
N ILE A 119 5.70 5.83 16.97
CA ILE A 119 5.62 4.47 16.42
C ILE A 119 4.29 3.81 16.78
N ILE A 120 3.82 4.01 18.02
CA ILE A 120 2.54 3.48 18.48
C ILE A 120 1.37 4.15 17.75
N LEU A 121 1.37 5.48 17.64
CA LEU A 121 0.29 6.23 17.01
C LEU A 121 0.20 5.92 15.51
N ILE A 122 1.31 6.02 14.78
CA ILE A 122 1.34 5.79 13.32
C ILE A 122 1.10 4.32 12.99
N ASN A 123 1.52 3.42 13.90
CA ASN A 123 1.42 1.97 13.76
C ASN A 123 1.91 1.43 12.39
N PRO A 124 3.14 1.75 11.96
CA PRO A 124 3.64 1.33 10.66
C PRO A 124 3.88 -0.18 10.64
N LYS A 125 3.74 -0.80 9.46
CA LYS A 125 4.07 -2.23 9.24
C LYS A 125 5.58 -2.43 9.11
N ILE A 126 6.27 -1.46 8.51
CA ILE A 126 7.73 -1.45 8.32
C ILE A 126 8.31 -0.20 8.96
N VAL A 127 9.36 -0.38 9.76
CA VAL A 127 10.23 0.68 10.27
C VAL A 127 11.58 0.58 9.58
N VAL A 128 12.02 1.67 8.97
CA VAL A 128 13.30 1.76 8.27
C VAL A 128 14.18 2.74 9.01
N THR A 129 15.32 2.28 9.52
CA THR A 129 16.29 3.17 10.19
C THR A 129 17.35 3.64 9.21
N LEU A 130 17.72 4.91 9.29
CA LEU A 130 18.70 5.55 8.40
C LEU A 130 19.96 5.88 9.19
N GLY A 131 20.90 4.94 9.21
CA GLY A 131 22.18 5.06 9.90
C GLY A 131 22.21 4.34 11.25
N ARG A 132 23.42 4.27 11.80
CA ARG A 132 23.72 3.48 13.00
C ARG A 132 23.03 4.04 14.24
N VAL A 133 23.07 5.36 14.43
CA VAL A 133 22.48 6.00 15.61
C VAL A 133 20.96 5.84 15.64
N ALA A 134 20.30 5.97 14.48
CA ALA A 134 18.86 5.71 14.36
C ALA A 134 18.51 4.27 14.74
N LEU A 135 19.30 3.29 14.27
CA LEU A 135 19.12 1.89 14.64
C LEU A 135 19.34 1.67 16.15
N GLU A 136 20.49 2.09 16.68
CA GLU A 136 20.83 1.94 18.11
C GLU A 136 19.79 2.61 19.03
N SER A 137 19.18 3.72 18.61
CA SER A 137 18.15 4.42 19.39
C SER A 137 16.90 3.57 19.68
N LEU A 138 16.57 2.62 18.81
CA LEU A 138 15.38 1.77 18.97
C LEU A 138 15.49 0.84 20.20
N ASN A 139 16.70 0.56 20.69
CA ASN A 139 16.92 -0.22 21.91
C ASN A 139 16.35 0.45 23.17
N TYR A 140 16.10 1.76 23.15
CA TYR A 140 15.41 2.46 24.26
C TYR A 140 13.89 2.30 24.23
N ILE A 141 13.35 1.64 23.19
CA ILE A 141 11.92 1.34 23.03
C ILE A 141 11.69 -0.16 23.15
N SER A 142 12.42 -0.95 22.37
CA SER A 142 12.41 -2.41 22.40
C SER A 142 13.76 -2.93 21.94
N GLU A 143 14.36 -3.84 22.70
CA GLU A 143 15.69 -4.36 22.39
C GLU A 143 15.74 -5.09 21.04
N HIS A 144 16.86 -4.93 20.32
CA HIS A 144 17.25 -5.75 19.19
C HIS A 144 18.78 -5.95 19.17
N LYS A 145 19.25 -7.03 18.56
CA LYS A 145 20.69 -7.35 18.46
C LYS A 145 21.32 -6.97 17.12
N LEU A 146 20.64 -6.16 16.32
CA LEU A 146 21.04 -5.79 14.97
C LEU A 146 22.21 -4.79 14.97
N SER A 147 23.13 -4.98 14.02
CA SER A 147 24.16 -4.01 13.66
C SER A 147 23.86 -3.47 12.26
N LEU A 148 24.15 -2.19 11.99
CA LEU A 148 23.90 -1.63 10.66
C LEU A 148 24.69 -2.36 9.58
N LYS A 149 25.95 -2.73 9.85
CA LYS A 149 26.82 -3.35 8.86
C LYS A 149 26.31 -4.73 8.44
N ASP A 150 25.86 -5.53 9.40
CA ASP A 150 25.51 -6.94 9.16
C ASP A 150 24.03 -7.11 8.82
N SER A 151 23.18 -6.16 9.22
CA SER A 151 21.73 -6.21 9.04
C SER A 151 21.21 -5.23 8.00
N VAL A 152 22.08 -4.54 7.25
CA VAL A 152 21.62 -3.68 6.16
C VAL A 152 20.83 -4.50 5.14
N ARG A 153 19.66 -3.99 4.72
CA ARG A 153 18.79 -4.67 3.73
C ARG A 153 18.33 -6.07 4.20
N SER A 154 18.03 -6.22 5.49
CA SER A 154 17.36 -7.42 6.01
C SER A 154 16.01 -7.07 6.65
N SER A 155 15.04 -8.00 6.56
CA SER A 155 13.73 -7.89 7.21
C SER A 155 13.78 -8.59 8.57
N ASN A 156 13.69 -7.81 9.66
CA ASN A 156 13.83 -8.33 11.03
C ASN A 156 12.53 -8.12 11.80
N SER A 157 12.15 -9.05 12.67
CA SER A 157 11.01 -8.83 13.57
C SER A 157 11.44 -7.88 14.70
N TRP A 158 10.68 -6.81 14.91
CA TRP A 158 10.92 -5.87 16.00
C TRP A 158 9.61 -5.21 16.41
N PHE A 159 9.26 -5.30 17.69
CA PHE A 159 8.10 -4.60 18.26
C PHE A 159 6.81 -4.80 17.42
N ASN A 160 6.50 -6.06 17.06
CA ASN A 160 5.38 -6.48 16.20
C ASN A 160 5.36 -5.88 14.78
N ARG A 161 6.52 -5.47 14.27
CA ARG A 161 6.71 -4.82 12.96
C ARG A 161 7.95 -5.41 12.27
N ILE A 162 8.13 -5.07 11.01
CA ILE A 162 9.38 -5.37 10.29
C ILE A 162 10.34 -4.19 10.46
N LEU A 163 11.55 -4.44 10.95
CA LEU A 163 12.65 -3.47 11.05
C LEU A 163 13.68 -3.74 9.95
N ILE A 164 13.97 -2.71 9.15
CA ILE A 164 14.93 -2.75 8.05
C ILE A 164 15.99 -1.66 8.24
N PRO A 165 17.24 -2.02 8.60
CA PRO A 165 18.33 -1.07 8.69
C PRO A 165 18.85 -0.64 7.31
N PHE A 166 18.97 0.66 7.08
CA PHE A 166 19.64 1.27 5.92
C PHE A 166 20.73 2.23 6.34
N TYR A 167 21.66 2.51 5.44
CA TYR A 167 22.63 3.58 5.65
C TYR A 167 21.96 4.95 5.46
N HIS A 168 22.46 5.95 6.16
CA HIS A 168 21.98 7.32 6.02
C HIS A 168 22.27 7.85 4.59
N PRO A 169 21.36 8.61 3.96
CA PRO A 169 21.56 9.16 2.61
C PRO A 169 22.52 10.36 2.56
N GLY A 170 23.34 10.55 3.59
CA GLY A 170 24.25 11.70 3.75
C GLY A 170 25.64 11.41 3.20
N GLN A 171 26.40 12.47 2.87
CA GLN A 171 27.72 12.33 2.21
C GLN A 171 28.69 11.42 2.95
N ARG A 172 28.77 11.52 4.30
CA ARG A 172 29.65 10.67 5.11
C ARG A 172 29.33 9.18 4.98
N ALA A 173 28.06 8.81 4.95
CA ALA A 173 27.63 7.42 4.82
C ALA A 173 27.87 6.86 3.40
N MET A 174 27.95 7.73 2.37
CA MET A 174 28.26 7.31 1.01
C MET A 174 29.66 6.72 0.84
N LEU A 175 30.59 7.08 1.72
CA LEU A 175 31.94 6.49 1.77
C LEU A 175 31.90 4.99 2.11
N HIS A 176 30.89 4.56 2.88
CA HIS A 176 30.72 3.18 3.30
C HIS A 176 29.67 2.43 2.49
N ARG A 177 28.70 3.14 1.92
CA ARG A 177 27.66 2.56 1.06
C ARG A 177 27.30 3.51 -0.07
N SER A 178 27.80 3.20 -1.26
CA SER A 178 27.60 4.00 -2.48
C SER A 178 26.12 4.24 -2.80
N MET A 179 25.85 5.29 -3.58
CA MET A 179 24.48 5.56 -4.06
C MET A 179 23.89 4.39 -4.84
N ALA A 180 24.69 3.63 -5.60
CA ALA A 180 24.21 2.45 -6.31
C ALA A 180 23.70 1.36 -5.34
N ASN A 181 24.43 1.12 -4.26
CA ASN A 181 24.01 0.16 -3.23
C ASN A 181 22.76 0.66 -2.47
N GLN A 182 22.70 1.95 -2.14
CA GLN A 182 21.50 2.53 -1.51
C GLN A 182 20.28 2.45 -2.43
N ARG A 183 20.42 2.63 -3.74
CA ARG A 183 19.32 2.40 -4.70
C ARG A 183 18.80 0.97 -4.61
N SER A 184 19.68 -0.03 -4.54
CA SER A 184 19.30 -1.43 -4.39
C SER A 184 18.58 -1.70 -3.06
N ASP A 185 18.95 -0.99 -1.99
CA ASP A 185 18.28 -1.09 -0.68
C ASP A 185 16.83 -0.62 -0.76
N TYR A 186 16.59 0.53 -1.39
CA TYR A 186 15.24 1.08 -1.53
C TYR A 186 14.38 0.23 -2.48
N GLN A 187 14.97 -0.37 -3.51
CA GLN A 187 14.28 -1.39 -4.32
C GLN A 187 13.85 -2.60 -3.49
N PHE A 188 14.72 -3.08 -2.60
CA PHE A 188 14.37 -4.17 -1.67
C PHE A 188 13.18 -3.78 -0.77
N LEU A 189 13.13 -2.54 -0.26
CA LEU A 189 11.97 -2.05 0.50
C LEU A 189 10.66 -2.09 -0.33
N SER A 190 10.72 -1.70 -1.60
CA SER A 190 9.58 -1.77 -2.53
C SER A 190 9.08 -3.22 -2.72
N GLU A 191 10.00 -4.18 -2.79
CA GLU A 191 9.66 -5.61 -2.87
C GLU A 191 9.04 -6.15 -1.58
N GLU A 192 9.57 -5.76 -0.41
CA GLU A 192 9.01 -6.13 0.88
C GLU A 192 7.58 -5.61 1.07
N LEU A 193 7.30 -4.37 0.65
CA LEU A 193 5.95 -3.82 0.66
C LEU A 193 4.99 -4.64 -0.22
N LYS A 194 5.43 -5.03 -1.41
CA LYS A 194 4.64 -5.89 -2.31
C LYS A 194 4.37 -7.27 -1.68
N ARG A 195 5.35 -7.86 -0.99
CA ARG A 195 5.20 -9.14 -0.28
C ARG A 195 4.23 -9.04 0.90
N LEU A 196 4.33 -7.98 1.70
CA LEU A 196 3.40 -7.73 2.81
C LEU A 196 1.97 -7.66 2.32
N ASN A 197 1.74 -6.88 1.26
CA ASN A 197 0.42 -6.76 0.66
C ASN A 197 -0.07 -8.13 0.18
N LYS A 198 0.72 -8.87 -0.62
CA LYS A 198 0.35 -10.23 -1.07
C LYS A 198 0.08 -11.21 0.07
N ASN A 199 0.92 -11.26 1.10
CA ASN A 199 0.78 -12.20 2.23
C ASN A 199 -0.44 -11.88 3.09
N HIS A 200 -0.70 -10.60 3.33
CA HIS A 200 -1.90 -10.16 4.03
C HIS A 200 -3.16 -10.49 3.21
N PHE A 201 -3.13 -10.34 1.89
CA PHE A 201 -4.22 -10.81 1.05
C PHE A 201 -4.37 -12.34 1.05
N LYS A 202 -3.27 -13.10 0.97
CA LYS A 202 -3.30 -14.57 0.98
C LYS A 202 -3.83 -15.14 2.30
N LYS A 203 -3.52 -14.50 3.44
CA LYS A 203 -4.03 -14.89 4.77
C LYS A 203 -5.53 -14.60 4.94
N ASN A 204 -6.03 -13.54 4.30
CA ASN A 204 -7.41 -13.07 4.48
C ASN A 204 -8.36 -13.49 3.36
N LEU A 205 -7.90 -14.31 2.39
CA LEU A 205 -8.78 -14.82 1.34
C LEU A 205 -9.30 -16.21 1.75
N PRO A 206 -10.62 -16.42 1.82
CA PRO A 206 -11.21 -17.68 2.25
C PRO A 206 -10.70 -18.84 1.40
N ALA A 207 -10.45 -19.98 2.03
CA ALA A 207 -10.12 -21.22 1.33
C ALA A 207 -11.33 -21.83 0.61
N SER A 208 -12.54 -21.47 1.03
CA SER A 208 -13.80 -21.87 0.40
C SER A 208 -14.05 -21.09 -0.90
N LYS A 209 -14.78 -21.73 -1.80
CA LYS A 209 -15.22 -21.12 -3.06
C LYS A 209 -16.40 -20.19 -2.77
N LEU A 210 -16.32 -18.97 -3.30
CA LEU A 210 -17.35 -17.96 -3.13
C LEU A 210 -18.49 -18.14 -4.11
N GLU A 211 -19.68 -17.70 -3.71
CA GLU A 211 -20.80 -17.55 -4.63
C GLU A 211 -20.58 -16.35 -5.55
N VAL A 212 -20.92 -16.52 -6.82
CA VAL A 212 -20.90 -15.45 -7.83
C VAL A 212 -21.76 -14.27 -7.38
N ALA A 213 -22.91 -14.58 -6.76
CA ALA A 213 -23.86 -13.60 -6.26
C ALA A 213 -23.23 -12.66 -5.22
N ALA A 214 -22.35 -13.16 -4.34
CA ALA A 214 -21.66 -12.36 -3.34
C ALA A 214 -20.71 -11.34 -3.99
N ILE A 215 -19.96 -11.76 -5.02
CA ILE A 215 -19.09 -10.86 -5.79
C ILE A 215 -19.92 -9.80 -6.52
N ILE A 216 -21.00 -10.17 -7.21
CA ILE A 216 -21.86 -9.20 -7.90
C ILE A 216 -22.48 -8.22 -6.90
N ASN A 217 -23.07 -8.71 -5.80
CA ASN A 217 -23.65 -7.85 -4.77
C ASN A 217 -22.65 -6.80 -4.30
N TYR A 218 -21.42 -7.22 -4.00
CA TYR A 218 -20.35 -6.32 -3.60
C TYR A 218 -19.98 -5.29 -4.67
N LEU A 219 -19.92 -5.67 -5.96
CA LEU A 219 -19.72 -4.70 -7.04
C LEU A 219 -20.81 -3.62 -7.05
N PHE A 220 -22.08 -4.02 -6.89
CA PHE A 220 -23.22 -3.10 -6.88
C PHE A 220 -23.31 -2.23 -5.60
N GLN A 221 -22.60 -2.58 -4.53
CA GLN A 221 -22.43 -1.69 -3.37
C GLN A 221 -21.47 -0.53 -3.67
N ARG A 222 -20.54 -0.68 -4.62
CA ARG A 222 -19.57 0.36 -4.99
C ARG A 222 -20.06 1.24 -6.12
N LYS A 223 -20.91 0.71 -6.98
CA LYS A 223 -21.47 1.44 -8.13
C LYS A 223 -22.89 0.97 -8.40
N ASN A 224 -23.82 1.91 -8.46
CA ASN A 224 -25.24 1.61 -8.64
C ASN A 224 -25.59 1.00 -10.00
N THR A 225 -24.72 1.16 -11.00
CA THR A 225 -24.98 0.71 -12.37
C THR A 225 -23.74 0.12 -13.04
N TYR A 226 -23.98 -0.92 -13.83
CA TYR A 226 -22.98 -1.51 -14.72
C TYR A 226 -23.62 -1.83 -16.07
N THR A 227 -22.87 -1.65 -17.16
CA THR A 227 -23.25 -2.32 -18.40
C THR A 227 -22.98 -3.81 -18.26
N TYR A 228 -23.81 -4.64 -18.90
CA TYR A 228 -23.65 -6.09 -18.87
C TYR A 228 -22.26 -6.50 -19.36
N PHE A 229 -21.79 -5.84 -20.42
CA PHE A 229 -20.43 -5.99 -20.93
C PHE A 229 -19.36 -5.72 -19.86
N ALA A 230 -19.44 -4.57 -19.17
CA ALA A 230 -18.47 -4.21 -18.14
C ALA A 230 -18.46 -5.21 -16.98
N LEU A 231 -19.63 -5.66 -16.53
CA LEU A 231 -19.76 -6.63 -15.44
C LEU A 231 -19.00 -7.93 -15.76
N HIS A 232 -19.17 -8.47 -16.97
CA HIS A 232 -18.43 -9.65 -17.42
C HIS A 232 -16.92 -9.45 -17.47
N LYS A 233 -16.43 -8.29 -17.92
CA LYS A 233 -14.99 -8.01 -18.01
C LYS A 233 -14.37 -7.79 -16.64
N LEU A 234 -15.06 -7.09 -15.75
CA LEU A 234 -14.62 -6.91 -14.38
C LEU A 234 -14.58 -8.25 -13.63
N PHE A 235 -15.62 -9.07 -13.76
CA PHE A 235 -15.63 -10.41 -13.14
C PHE A 235 -14.46 -11.27 -13.64
N TYR A 236 -14.19 -11.28 -14.95
CA TYR A 236 -13.03 -11.96 -15.50
C TYR A 236 -11.71 -11.43 -14.93
N LEU A 237 -11.55 -10.11 -14.82
CA LEU A 237 -10.33 -9.52 -14.29
C LEU A 237 -10.14 -9.85 -12.81
N ILE A 238 -11.22 -9.92 -12.03
CA ILE A 238 -11.19 -10.36 -10.63
C ILE A 238 -10.67 -11.80 -10.56
N GLU A 239 -11.28 -12.72 -11.32
CA GLU A 239 -10.85 -14.13 -11.35
C GLU A 239 -9.41 -14.30 -11.84
N TYR A 240 -9.04 -13.61 -12.92
CA TYR A 240 -7.70 -13.67 -13.48
C TYR A 240 -6.63 -13.15 -12.50
N ASN A 241 -6.88 -12.01 -11.85
CA ASN A 241 -5.95 -11.49 -10.84
C ASN A 241 -5.91 -12.40 -9.60
N SER A 242 -7.02 -13.06 -9.24
CA SER A 242 -7.03 -14.04 -8.16
C SER A 242 -6.09 -15.22 -8.46
N ILE A 243 -6.12 -15.75 -9.69
CA ILE A 243 -5.21 -16.81 -10.11
C ILE A 243 -3.75 -16.33 -10.08
N LEU A 244 -3.47 -15.12 -10.59
CA LEU A 244 -2.11 -14.59 -10.61
C LEU A 244 -1.52 -14.35 -9.21
N ILE A 245 -2.34 -13.94 -8.25
CA ILE A 245 -1.88 -13.57 -6.90
C ILE A 245 -1.94 -14.76 -5.94
N PHE A 246 -2.99 -15.58 -6.03
CA PHE A 246 -3.28 -16.64 -5.06
C PHE A 246 -3.18 -18.06 -5.63
N GLY A 247 -3.01 -18.22 -6.95
CA GLY A 247 -2.95 -19.52 -7.60
C GLY A 247 -4.29 -20.24 -7.70
N ARG A 248 -5.41 -19.56 -7.44
CA ARG A 248 -6.76 -20.13 -7.49
C ARG A 248 -7.81 -19.11 -7.92
N ARG A 249 -8.94 -19.62 -8.43
CA ARG A 249 -10.16 -18.84 -8.68
C ARG A 249 -10.90 -18.54 -7.37
N LEU A 250 -11.67 -17.45 -7.36
CA LEU A 250 -12.58 -17.13 -6.27
C LEU A 250 -13.85 -17.97 -6.33
N THR A 251 -14.35 -18.24 -7.54
CA THR A 251 -15.59 -18.98 -7.78
C THR A 251 -15.37 -20.26 -8.60
N ASN A 252 -16.43 -21.05 -8.74
CA ASN A 252 -16.49 -22.21 -9.63
C ASN A 252 -16.95 -21.88 -11.05
N SER A 253 -17.28 -20.63 -11.34
CA SER A 253 -17.95 -20.30 -12.58
C SER A 253 -17.08 -20.52 -13.80
N TYR A 254 -17.73 -21.01 -14.85
CA TYR A 254 -17.08 -21.12 -16.15
C TYR A 254 -17.01 -19.75 -16.79
N ILE A 255 -15.80 -19.37 -17.20
CA ILE A 255 -15.57 -18.21 -18.03
C ILE A 255 -15.16 -18.70 -19.41
N ILE A 256 -16.01 -18.43 -20.39
CA ILE A 256 -15.87 -18.92 -21.77
C ILE A 256 -15.60 -17.76 -22.73
N ARG A 257 -14.98 -18.08 -23.86
CA ARG A 257 -14.73 -17.15 -24.96
C ARG A 257 -16.00 -16.91 -25.76
N GLN A 258 -16.46 -15.66 -25.79
CA GLN A 258 -17.53 -15.15 -26.65
C GLN A 258 -17.00 -14.05 -27.57
N LYS A 259 -17.76 -13.64 -28.60
CA LYS A 259 -17.38 -12.63 -29.62
C LYS A 259 -16.65 -11.42 -29.05
N ASP A 260 -17.13 -10.89 -27.94
CA ASP A 260 -16.55 -9.71 -27.31
C ASP A 260 -15.66 -10.00 -26.10
N GLY A 261 -15.10 -11.21 -26.02
CA GLY A 261 -14.12 -11.67 -25.04
C GLY A 261 -14.70 -12.62 -23.98
N PRO A 262 -14.17 -12.65 -22.75
CA PRO A 262 -14.62 -13.55 -21.69
C PRO A 262 -16.04 -13.27 -21.25
N TYR A 263 -16.76 -14.35 -20.99
CA TYR A 263 -18.14 -14.37 -20.54
C TYR A 263 -18.31 -15.40 -19.43
N CYS A 264 -18.78 -14.96 -18.26
CA CYS A 264 -19.05 -15.82 -17.10
C CYS A 264 -20.46 -16.39 -17.22
N THR A 265 -20.61 -17.70 -17.28
CA THR A 265 -21.89 -18.37 -17.53
C THR A 265 -22.92 -18.19 -16.41
N ASP A 266 -22.47 -17.85 -15.21
CA ASP A 266 -23.33 -17.57 -14.05
C ASP A 266 -23.78 -16.11 -13.96
N LEU A 267 -23.20 -15.24 -14.77
CA LEU A 267 -23.71 -13.87 -14.98
C LEU A 267 -24.86 -13.81 -15.98
N HIS A 268 -25.42 -14.94 -16.43
CA HIS A 268 -26.63 -14.92 -17.25
C HIS A 268 -27.77 -14.19 -16.53
N LEU A 269 -28.50 -13.31 -17.21
CA LEU A 269 -29.50 -12.41 -16.59
C LEU A 269 -30.51 -13.14 -15.70
N THR A 270 -30.99 -14.31 -16.12
CA THR A 270 -31.94 -15.11 -15.33
C THR A 270 -31.32 -15.63 -14.02
N LYS A 271 -30.05 -16.02 -14.05
CA LYS A 271 -29.32 -16.47 -12.86
C LYS A 271 -29.03 -15.30 -11.91
N ILE A 272 -28.60 -14.16 -12.45
CA ILE A 272 -28.39 -12.93 -11.67
C ILE A 272 -29.70 -12.53 -10.97
N LYS A 273 -30.83 -12.43 -11.70
CA LYS A 273 -32.11 -12.04 -11.11
C LYS A 273 -32.61 -13.04 -10.07
N LYS A 274 -32.37 -14.33 -10.27
CA LYS A 274 -32.74 -15.37 -9.29
C LYS A 274 -31.93 -15.25 -8.00
N ALA A 275 -30.62 -15.00 -8.12
CA ALA A 275 -29.73 -14.90 -6.97
C ALA A 275 -29.76 -13.52 -6.29
N LEU A 276 -30.03 -12.46 -7.06
CA LEU A 276 -30.03 -11.06 -6.64
C LEU A 276 -31.29 -10.36 -7.20
N PRO A 277 -32.47 -10.57 -6.58
CA PRO A 277 -33.76 -10.07 -7.05
C PRO A 277 -33.81 -8.55 -7.20
N PHE A 278 -33.00 -7.84 -6.42
CA PHE A 278 -32.88 -6.38 -6.43
C PHE A 278 -32.07 -5.81 -7.60
N ILE A 279 -31.54 -6.66 -8.50
CA ILE A 279 -30.85 -6.20 -9.70
C ILE A 279 -31.84 -6.15 -10.87
N GLY A 280 -32.19 -4.94 -11.26
CA GLY A 280 -32.97 -4.62 -12.46
C GLY A 280 -32.12 -4.67 -13.73
N SER A 281 -32.78 -4.79 -14.87
CA SER A 281 -32.14 -4.74 -16.19
C SER A 281 -32.98 -3.92 -17.17
N LYS A 282 -32.35 -3.00 -17.92
CA LYS A 282 -32.99 -2.25 -19.01
C LYS A 282 -32.21 -2.42 -20.30
N ILE A 283 -32.90 -2.72 -21.40
CA ILE A 283 -32.31 -2.73 -22.74
C ILE A 283 -32.19 -1.28 -23.19
N LEU A 284 -30.97 -0.83 -23.50
CA LEU A 284 -30.71 0.52 -24.02
C LEU A 284 -30.68 0.55 -25.55
N SER A 285 -30.30 -0.56 -26.18
CA SER A 285 -30.26 -0.79 -27.63
C SER A 285 -30.17 -2.30 -27.87
N ASN A 286 -30.24 -2.76 -29.13
CA ASN A 286 -30.32 -4.19 -29.51
C ASN A 286 -29.25 -5.11 -28.86
N THR A 287 -28.13 -4.56 -28.38
CA THR A 287 -27.04 -5.35 -27.76
C THR A 287 -26.62 -4.86 -26.37
N ASN A 288 -27.11 -3.71 -25.90
CA ASN A 288 -26.65 -3.12 -24.64
C ASN A 288 -27.70 -3.28 -23.54
N ILE A 289 -27.31 -4.00 -22.50
CA ILE A 289 -28.09 -4.17 -21.28
C ILE A 289 -27.43 -3.35 -20.17
N LEU A 290 -28.21 -2.46 -19.56
CA LEU A 290 -27.84 -1.76 -18.34
C LEU A 290 -28.42 -2.52 -17.15
N LEU A 291 -27.57 -2.83 -16.18
CA LEU A 291 -27.95 -3.39 -14.90
C LEU A 291 -27.89 -2.30 -13.83
N PHE A 292 -28.90 -2.25 -12.96
CA PHE A 292 -29.00 -1.26 -11.91
C PHE A 292 -29.65 -1.84 -10.66
N LYS A 293 -29.27 -1.32 -9.49
CA LYS A 293 -29.92 -1.67 -8.23
C LYS A 293 -31.31 -1.02 -8.18
N THR A 294 -32.35 -1.81 -7.93
CA THR A 294 -33.71 -1.31 -7.72
C THR A 294 -33.85 -0.77 -6.30
N SER A 295 -34.70 0.24 -6.11
CA SER A 295 -35.08 0.76 -4.79
C SER A 295 -36.02 -0.24 -4.10
N VAL A 296 -35.46 -1.32 -3.56
CA VAL A 296 -36.19 -2.22 -2.64
C VAL A 296 -35.80 -1.84 -1.22
N GLU A 297 -36.81 -1.64 -0.37
CA GLU A 297 -36.72 -1.13 0.98
C GLU A 297 -35.93 -2.07 1.93
N LEU A 298 -34.93 -1.45 2.58
CA LEU A 298 -34.28 -1.66 3.88
C LEU A 298 -34.21 -3.02 4.63
N PHE A 299 -34.90 -4.11 4.27
CA PHE A 299 -35.00 -5.29 5.16
C PHE A 299 -34.49 -6.63 4.63
N ASP A 300 -34.04 -6.73 3.38
CA ASP A 300 -33.32 -7.92 2.91
C ASP A 300 -31.81 -7.71 3.08
N THR A 301 -31.31 -7.86 4.31
CA THR A 301 -29.87 -8.07 4.51
C THR A 301 -29.53 -9.46 3.98
N TYR A 302 -28.97 -9.52 2.77
CA TYR A 302 -28.37 -10.75 2.24
C TYR A 302 -27.08 -11.07 3.00
N GLU A 303 -27.18 -11.35 4.31
CA GLU A 303 -26.06 -11.63 5.21
C GLU A 303 -25.22 -12.81 4.71
N HIS A 304 -25.84 -13.77 4.02
CA HIS A 304 -25.16 -14.90 3.39
C HIS A 304 -24.32 -14.54 2.16
N LEU A 305 -24.49 -13.33 1.60
CA LEU A 305 -23.72 -12.82 0.46
C LEU A 305 -22.62 -11.84 0.89
N GLU A 306 -22.34 -11.75 2.19
CA GLU A 306 -21.28 -10.89 2.68
C GLU A 306 -19.90 -11.50 2.41
N LEU A 307 -19.03 -10.69 1.81
CA LEU A 307 -17.66 -11.07 1.52
C LEU A 307 -16.76 -10.80 2.74
N GLU A 308 -15.81 -11.69 3.00
CA GLU A 308 -14.73 -11.44 3.95
C GLU A 308 -13.91 -10.21 3.54
N ASP A 309 -13.40 -9.46 4.51
CA ASP A 309 -12.68 -8.19 4.29
C ASP A 309 -11.44 -8.32 3.40
N GLY A 310 -10.80 -9.49 3.38
CA GLY A 310 -9.70 -9.76 2.46
C GLY A 310 -10.15 -9.82 1.00
N VAL A 311 -11.30 -10.45 0.74
CA VAL A 311 -11.91 -10.52 -0.59
C VAL A 311 -12.39 -9.14 -1.03
N LYS A 312 -13.09 -8.41 -0.13
CA LYS A 312 -13.57 -7.04 -0.38
C LYS A 312 -12.44 -6.14 -0.85
N ARG A 313 -11.34 -6.09 -0.07
CA ARG A 313 -10.15 -5.30 -0.41
C ARG A 313 -9.47 -5.76 -1.70
N PHE A 314 -9.43 -7.07 -1.97
CA PHE A 314 -8.87 -7.59 -3.22
C PHE A 314 -9.69 -7.12 -4.43
N ILE A 315 -11.02 -7.22 -4.36
CA ILE A 315 -11.91 -6.74 -5.42
C ILE A 315 -11.75 -5.22 -5.60
N ASP A 316 -11.67 -4.45 -4.51
CA ASP A 316 -11.49 -3.00 -4.56
C ASP A 316 -10.20 -2.61 -5.31
N GLN A 317 -9.09 -3.34 -5.13
CA GLN A 317 -7.85 -3.09 -5.90
C GLN A 317 -8.03 -3.34 -7.41
N VAL A 318 -8.79 -4.37 -7.78
CA VAL A 318 -9.11 -4.62 -9.19
C VAL A 318 -10.01 -3.48 -9.71
N LEU A 319 -10.96 -3.01 -8.92
CA LEU A 319 -11.85 -1.91 -9.27
C LEU A 319 -11.14 -0.55 -9.36
N GLU A 320 -10.19 -0.25 -8.48
CA GLU A 320 -9.40 0.98 -8.55
C GLU A 320 -8.66 1.09 -9.89
N LYS A 321 -8.17 -0.05 -10.40
CA LYS A 321 -7.44 -0.12 -11.67
C LYS A 321 -8.34 -0.22 -12.91
N HIS A 322 -9.56 -0.74 -12.77
CA HIS A 322 -10.38 -1.15 -13.92
C HIS A 322 -11.85 -0.72 -13.88
N GLY A 323 -12.41 -0.39 -12.72
CA GLY A 323 -13.84 -0.18 -12.47
C GLY A 323 -14.48 0.98 -13.23
N ASP A 324 -13.70 2.04 -13.50
CA ASP A 324 -14.17 3.22 -14.24
C ASP A 324 -13.68 3.29 -15.69
N LYS A 325 -13.06 2.22 -16.18
CA LYS A 325 -12.68 2.12 -17.59
C LYS A 325 -13.93 2.06 -18.47
N SER A 326 -13.87 2.74 -19.62
CA SER A 326 -14.86 2.58 -20.68
C SER A 326 -14.89 1.14 -21.18
N ASN A 327 -15.99 0.73 -21.82
CA ASN A 327 -16.12 -0.62 -22.40
C ASN A 327 -14.97 -0.93 -23.38
N ILE A 328 -14.50 0.06 -24.14
CA ILE A 328 -13.36 -0.09 -25.06
C ILE A 328 -12.07 -0.37 -24.26
N ALA A 329 -11.81 0.39 -23.19
CA ALA A 329 -10.63 0.22 -22.35
C ALA A 329 -10.65 -1.10 -21.56
N LEU A 330 -11.83 -1.55 -21.09
CA LEU A 330 -12.01 -2.87 -20.49
C LEU A 330 -11.76 -3.98 -21.49
N LYS A 331 -12.35 -3.89 -22.69
CA LYS A 331 -12.11 -4.85 -23.79
C LYS A 331 -10.61 -4.97 -24.09
N LYS A 332 -9.93 -3.84 -24.26
CA LYS A 332 -8.49 -3.78 -24.49
C LYS A 332 -7.72 -4.46 -23.37
N THR A 333 -7.98 -4.10 -22.11
CA THR A 333 -7.32 -4.68 -20.92
C THR A 333 -7.43 -6.20 -20.93
N VAL A 334 -8.64 -6.72 -21.16
CA VAL A 334 -8.92 -8.14 -21.15
C VAL A 334 -8.26 -8.88 -22.31
N TYR A 335 -8.22 -8.30 -23.50
CA TYR A 335 -7.57 -8.92 -24.66
C TYR A 335 -6.04 -8.99 -24.53
N PHE A 336 -5.45 -8.15 -23.67
CA PHE A 336 -4.03 -8.19 -23.34
C PHE A 336 -3.68 -9.16 -22.20
N SER A 337 -4.66 -9.79 -21.54
CA SER A 337 -4.35 -10.86 -20.59
C SER A 337 -3.71 -12.05 -21.30
N ARG A 338 -2.87 -12.80 -20.59
CA ARG A 338 -2.20 -13.99 -21.18
C ARG A 338 -3.22 -15.00 -21.75
N PRO A 339 -4.27 -15.43 -21.02
CA PRO A 339 -5.22 -16.42 -21.55
C PRO A 339 -5.94 -15.95 -22.82
N MET A 340 -6.31 -14.67 -22.90
CA MET A 340 -6.97 -14.14 -24.10
C MET A 340 -6.02 -14.03 -25.28
N ARG A 341 -4.77 -13.60 -25.06
CA ARG A 341 -3.77 -13.58 -26.13
C ARG A 341 -3.51 -14.97 -26.68
N ASP A 342 -3.37 -15.96 -25.81
CA ASP A 342 -3.13 -17.36 -26.20
C ASP A 342 -4.29 -17.88 -27.08
N ILE A 343 -5.54 -17.62 -26.69
CA ILE A 343 -6.73 -17.97 -27.48
C ILE A 343 -6.76 -17.23 -28.82
N LEU A 344 -6.55 -15.91 -28.83
CA LEU A 344 -6.61 -15.11 -30.07
C LEU A 344 -5.48 -15.47 -31.05
N MET A 345 -4.30 -15.81 -30.52
CA MET A 345 -3.19 -16.33 -31.33
C MET A 345 -3.56 -17.69 -31.93
N ALA A 346 -4.14 -18.60 -31.14
CA ALA A 346 -4.58 -19.89 -31.64
C ALA A 346 -5.68 -19.78 -32.72
N GLU A 347 -6.68 -18.90 -32.53
CA GLU A 347 -7.72 -18.64 -33.53
C GLU A 347 -7.12 -18.13 -34.86
N ARG A 348 -6.13 -17.23 -34.78
CA ARG A 348 -5.47 -16.65 -35.95
C ARG A 348 -4.56 -17.66 -36.65
N ASP A 349 -3.66 -18.31 -35.90
CA ASP A 349 -2.57 -19.10 -36.45
C ASP A 349 -3.07 -20.45 -36.96
N ASN A 350 -4.06 -21.06 -36.27
CA ASN A 350 -4.60 -22.37 -36.63
C ASN A 350 -5.92 -22.28 -37.41
N LYS A 351 -6.46 -21.09 -37.65
CA LYS A 351 -7.77 -20.86 -38.28
C LYS A 351 -8.91 -21.64 -37.62
N ILE A 352 -8.81 -21.86 -36.31
CA ILE A 352 -9.83 -22.56 -35.51
C ILE A 352 -10.75 -21.55 -34.84
N ASN A 353 -11.98 -21.96 -34.57
CA ASN A 353 -12.96 -21.16 -33.84
C ASN A 353 -13.01 -21.64 -32.38
N LEU A 354 -12.56 -20.80 -31.45
CA LEU A 354 -12.54 -21.11 -30.02
C LEU A 354 -13.71 -20.45 -29.26
N TYR A 355 -14.83 -20.18 -29.94
CA TYR A 355 -16.06 -19.80 -29.25
C TYR A 355 -16.49 -20.90 -28.26
N ASN A 356 -16.98 -20.46 -27.11
CA ASN A 356 -17.39 -21.28 -25.97
C ASN A 356 -16.25 -22.05 -25.27
N THR A 357 -14.99 -21.91 -25.71
CA THR A 357 -13.85 -22.54 -25.02
C THR A 357 -13.60 -21.86 -23.67
N PRO A 358 -13.29 -22.61 -22.60
CA PRO A 358 -12.88 -22.05 -21.31
C PRO A 358 -11.63 -21.16 -21.41
N ILE A 359 -11.58 -20.08 -20.61
CA ILE A 359 -10.45 -19.12 -20.60
C ILE A 359 -9.59 -19.24 -19.34
N LEU A 360 -10.17 -19.55 -18.18
CA LEU A 360 -9.50 -19.56 -16.87
C LEU A 360 -9.65 -20.89 -16.14
#